data_AF-A0A3Q0D5F5-F1
#
_entry.id   AF-A0A3Q0D5F5-F1
#
_cell.length_a   1.000
_cell.length_b   1.000
_cell.length_c   1.000
_cell.angle_alpha   90.00
_cell.angle_beta   90.00
_cell.angle_gamma   90.00
#
_symmetry.space_group_name_H-M   'P 1'
#
loop_
_entity.id
_entity.type
_entity.pdbx_description
1 polymer ?
#
loop_
_entity_poly.entity_id
_entity_poly.type
_entity_poly.pdbx_seq_one_letter_code
_entity_poly.pdbx_strand_id
1 'polypeptide(L)'
;MDPALSAVRLTVQEAIHTLSSSEDVGHILSTLGTLKRYLGETENPTLSEKEEFTTTHFSAVLRCLVSRLSPGWLELSPDGQLEQLWESFFLDGPPDQAFLVLMEAIESTAGPSFRLMKMARLLEIFLSKGRMAALMEEQCRPQTKPSFPLFQETLLSKVVGLPDLLGNCLQQDNLTQFFPQNYFPLLGQEVVEALKAVVNFLQGGLDCSVSFVSRVLGKVCIQGRKKEILGVLVPQLTVLTQDSCLWQRVCWRLVEQVPDRAVEAVLTGLVEAAPR
;
A
#
# COMPACT_ATOMS: atom_id res chain seq x y z
N MET A 1 -22.79 23.64 -1.32
CA MET A 1 -22.04 22.47 -1.82
C MET A 1 -21.33 22.92 -3.08
N ASP A 2 -20.06 22.62 -3.21
CA ASP A 2 -19.30 22.96 -4.42
C ASP A 2 -19.85 22.13 -5.59
N PRO A 3 -20.28 22.76 -6.71
CA PRO A 3 -20.86 22.05 -7.85
C PRO A 3 -19.89 21.04 -8.48
N ALA A 4 -18.58 21.32 -8.47
CA ALA A 4 -17.57 20.39 -8.99
C ALA A 4 -17.51 19.10 -8.18
N LEU A 5 -17.58 19.20 -6.85
CA LEU A 5 -17.55 18.03 -5.96
C LEU A 5 -18.80 17.16 -6.11
N SER A 6 -19.94 17.82 -6.28
CA SER A 6 -21.22 17.14 -6.52
C SER A 6 -21.23 16.39 -7.85
N ALA A 7 -20.50 16.89 -8.86
CA ALA A 7 -20.34 16.22 -10.15
C ALA A 7 -19.48 14.95 -10.03
N VAL A 8 -18.35 14.99 -9.34
CA VAL A 8 -17.49 13.80 -9.11
C VAL A 8 -18.29 12.70 -8.43
N ARG A 9 -19.05 13.03 -7.38
CA ARG A 9 -19.91 12.07 -6.69
C ARG A 9 -20.92 11.41 -7.62
N LEU A 10 -21.59 12.17 -8.47
CA LEU A 10 -22.59 11.64 -9.42
C LEU A 10 -21.92 10.73 -10.45
N THR A 11 -20.81 11.16 -11.05
CA THR A 11 -20.04 10.35 -12.00
C THR A 11 -19.57 9.04 -11.38
N VAL A 12 -19.09 9.06 -10.13
CA VAL A 12 -18.69 7.84 -9.42
C VAL A 12 -19.88 6.92 -9.17
N GLN A 13 -21.02 7.45 -8.75
CA GLN A 13 -22.21 6.63 -8.50
C GLN A 13 -22.73 5.97 -9.77
N GLU A 14 -22.80 6.72 -10.87
CA GLU A 14 -23.15 6.19 -12.20
C GLU A 14 -22.15 5.14 -12.68
N ALA A 15 -20.86 5.37 -12.46
CA ALA A 15 -19.81 4.43 -12.82
C ALA A 15 -19.92 3.13 -12.00
N ILE A 16 -20.13 3.21 -10.68
CA ILE A 16 -20.34 2.03 -9.83
C ILE A 16 -21.58 1.26 -10.28
N HIS A 17 -22.68 1.96 -10.58
CA HIS A 17 -23.89 1.32 -11.09
C HIS A 17 -23.60 0.58 -12.41
N THR A 18 -22.97 1.26 -13.36
CA THR A 18 -22.60 0.69 -14.66
C THR A 18 -21.67 -0.52 -14.53
N LEU A 19 -20.64 -0.44 -13.70
CA LEU A 19 -19.70 -1.54 -13.45
C LEU A 19 -20.37 -2.74 -12.77
N SER A 20 -21.41 -2.48 -11.96
CA SER A 20 -22.16 -3.52 -11.27
C SER A 20 -23.18 -4.25 -12.14
N SER A 21 -23.78 -3.58 -13.12
CA SER A 21 -24.90 -4.11 -13.92
C SER A 21 -24.56 -4.42 -15.38
N SER A 22 -23.51 -3.81 -15.94
CA SER A 22 -23.15 -4.00 -17.36
C SER A 22 -22.38 -5.31 -17.58
N GLU A 23 -22.66 -5.94 -18.71
CA GLU A 23 -21.88 -7.05 -19.30
C GLU A 23 -21.18 -6.63 -20.60
N ASP A 24 -21.42 -5.40 -21.08
CA ASP A 24 -20.76 -4.87 -22.27
C ASP A 24 -19.37 -4.32 -21.94
N VAL A 25 -18.35 -4.95 -22.52
CA VAL A 25 -16.93 -4.62 -22.40
C VAL A 25 -16.64 -3.18 -22.81
N GLY A 26 -17.24 -2.69 -23.90
CA GLY A 26 -17.02 -1.33 -24.38
C GLY A 26 -17.51 -0.29 -23.37
N HIS A 27 -18.66 -0.54 -22.77
CA HIS A 27 -19.19 0.29 -21.69
C HIS A 27 -18.35 0.20 -20.41
N ILE A 28 -17.87 -0.99 -20.04
CA ILE A 28 -16.99 -1.17 -18.88
C ILE A 28 -15.66 -0.44 -19.08
N LEU A 29 -14.98 -0.66 -20.22
CA LEU A 29 -13.70 -0.04 -20.53
C LEU A 29 -13.79 1.49 -20.60
N SER A 30 -14.84 2.03 -21.23
CA SER A 30 -15.04 3.49 -21.28
C SER A 30 -15.32 4.09 -19.90
N THR A 31 -16.08 3.38 -19.05
CA THR A 31 -16.36 3.80 -17.67
C THR A 31 -15.07 3.79 -16.83
N LEU A 32 -14.28 2.72 -16.89
CA LEU A 32 -13.00 2.62 -16.22
C LEU A 32 -12.00 3.67 -16.74
N GLY A 33 -11.94 3.89 -18.06
CA GLY A 33 -11.12 4.93 -18.66
C GLY A 33 -11.50 6.34 -18.18
N THR A 34 -12.80 6.59 -17.95
CA THR A 34 -13.29 7.85 -17.38
C THR A 34 -12.84 8.03 -15.94
N LEU A 35 -12.98 6.99 -15.10
CA LEU A 35 -12.52 7.04 -13.71
C LEU A 35 -11.00 7.16 -13.61
N LYS A 36 -10.25 6.57 -14.54
CA LYS A 36 -8.78 6.61 -14.56
C LYS A 36 -8.23 8.04 -14.73
N ARG A 37 -9.00 8.97 -15.32
CA ARG A 37 -8.60 10.39 -15.41
C ARG A 37 -8.41 11.04 -14.04
N TYR A 38 -9.15 10.59 -13.02
CA TYR A 38 -8.98 11.08 -11.65
C TYR A 38 -7.71 10.54 -10.97
N LEU A 39 -7.09 9.48 -11.50
CA LEU A 39 -5.84 8.90 -11.00
C LEU A 39 -4.58 9.41 -11.73
N GLY A 40 -4.72 9.99 -12.93
CA GLY A 40 -3.60 10.36 -13.80
C GLY A 40 -3.37 11.86 -13.99
N GLU A 41 -2.26 12.19 -14.66
CA GLU A 41 -1.88 13.57 -15.06
C GLU A 41 -2.47 14.00 -16.42
N THR A 42 -3.14 13.11 -17.15
CA THR A 42 -3.71 13.44 -18.46
C THR A 42 -5.08 14.12 -18.35
N GLU A 43 -5.15 15.29 -19.01
CA GLU A 43 -6.22 16.28 -19.15
C GLU A 43 -7.49 16.20 -18.26
N ASN A 44 -7.61 17.24 -17.43
CA ASN A 44 -8.82 17.96 -17.01
C ASN A 44 -9.70 17.44 -15.85
N PRO A 45 -9.14 16.93 -14.74
CA PRO A 45 -9.75 17.15 -13.43
C PRO A 45 -8.94 18.15 -12.60
N THR A 46 -9.64 19.08 -11.96
CA THR A 46 -9.05 20.01 -10.99
C THR A 46 -8.43 19.25 -9.81
N LEU A 47 -7.46 19.85 -9.12
CA LEU A 47 -6.86 19.25 -7.92
C LEU A 47 -7.90 18.86 -6.87
N SER A 48 -8.95 19.68 -6.72
CA SER A 48 -10.07 19.43 -5.81
C SER A 48 -10.86 18.16 -6.16
N GLU A 49 -11.15 17.94 -7.45
CA GLU A 49 -11.87 16.75 -7.92
C GLU A 49 -11.02 15.48 -7.76
N LYS A 50 -9.71 15.58 -8.02
CA LYS A 50 -8.76 14.47 -7.79
C LYS A 50 -8.69 14.12 -6.31
N GLU A 51 -8.57 15.12 -5.44
CA GLU A 51 -8.56 14.93 -3.99
C GLU A 51 -9.87 14.30 -3.50
N GLU A 52 -11.03 14.75 -3.98
CA GLU A 52 -12.30 14.14 -3.59
C GLU A 52 -12.40 12.68 -4.04
N PHE A 53 -12.06 12.39 -5.30
CA PHE A 53 -12.10 11.03 -5.81
C PHE A 53 -11.18 10.12 -5.01
N THR A 54 -9.91 10.52 -4.85
CA THR A 54 -8.90 9.73 -4.16
C THR A 54 -9.21 9.56 -2.68
N THR A 55 -9.74 10.57 -1.99
CA THR A 55 -9.97 10.49 -0.54
C THR A 55 -11.33 9.89 -0.14
N THR A 56 -12.37 10.06 -0.96
CA THR A 56 -13.76 9.75 -0.57
C THR A 56 -14.34 8.57 -1.34
N HIS A 57 -13.98 8.41 -2.61
CA HIS A 57 -14.68 7.52 -3.54
C HIS A 57 -13.86 6.32 -3.99
N PHE A 58 -12.54 6.45 -4.00
CA PHE A 58 -11.63 5.45 -4.55
C PHE A 58 -11.80 4.08 -3.93
N SER A 59 -11.86 3.98 -2.59
CA SER A 59 -12.09 2.69 -1.92
C SER A 59 -13.44 2.02 -2.29
N ALA A 60 -14.49 2.79 -2.56
CA ALA A 60 -15.79 2.26 -2.98
C ALA A 60 -15.72 1.68 -4.40
N VAL A 61 -15.00 2.36 -5.30
CA VAL A 61 -14.74 1.87 -6.66
C VAL A 61 -13.95 0.56 -6.59
N LEU A 62 -12.85 0.50 -5.82
CA LEU A 62 -12.06 -0.72 -5.70
C LEU A 62 -12.87 -1.91 -5.16
N ARG A 63 -13.72 -1.70 -4.16
CA ARG A 63 -14.63 -2.75 -3.64
C ARG A 63 -15.60 -3.24 -4.71
N CYS A 64 -16.14 -2.33 -5.52
CA CYS A 64 -16.98 -2.70 -6.66
C CYS A 64 -16.20 -3.58 -7.66
N LEU A 65 -14.98 -3.19 -8.02
CA LEU A 65 -14.13 -3.94 -8.94
C LEU A 65 -13.79 -5.34 -8.41
N VAL A 66 -13.46 -5.46 -7.13
CA VAL A 66 -13.24 -6.76 -6.47
C VAL A 66 -14.50 -7.63 -6.52
N SER A 67 -15.68 -7.05 -6.27
CA SER A 67 -16.94 -7.80 -6.22
C SER A 67 -17.30 -8.45 -7.55
N ARG A 68 -16.93 -7.81 -8.66
CA ARG A 68 -17.16 -8.29 -10.04
C ARG A 68 -16.08 -9.25 -10.54
N LEU A 69 -14.96 -9.36 -9.83
CA LEU A 69 -13.85 -10.22 -10.23
C LEU A 69 -14.31 -11.68 -10.30
N SER A 70 -14.34 -12.21 -11.52
CA SER A 70 -14.67 -13.58 -11.86
C SER A 70 -13.97 -13.96 -13.18
N PRO A 71 -13.75 -15.26 -13.45
CA PRO A 71 -13.14 -15.69 -14.72
C PRO A 71 -13.91 -15.16 -15.94
N GLY A 72 -15.24 -15.34 -15.93
CA GLY A 72 -16.11 -14.89 -17.03
C GLY A 72 -16.08 -13.37 -17.24
N TRP A 73 -15.93 -12.56 -16.19
CA TRP A 73 -15.82 -11.11 -16.33
C TRP A 73 -14.52 -10.69 -17.03
N LEU A 74 -13.41 -11.37 -16.75
CA LEU A 74 -12.13 -11.10 -17.43
C LEU A 74 -12.12 -11.62 -18.87
N GLU A 75 -12.76 -12.78 -19.12
CA GLU A 75 -12.91 -13.37 -20.46
C GLU A 75 -13.70 -12.48 -21.43
N LEU A 76 -14.47 -11.51 -20.94
CA LEU A 76 -15.15 -10.53 -21.78
C LEU A 76 -14.15 -9.73 -22.64
N SER A 77 -12.89 -9.57 -22.21
CA SER A 77 -11.82 -8.94 -23.00
C SER A 77 -10.69 -9.95 -23.28
N PRO A 78 -10.76 -10.69 -24.40
CA PRO A 78 -9.76 -11.72 -24.74
C PRO A 78 -8.35 -11.16 -24.89
N ASP A 79 -8.23 -9.88 -25.26
CA ASP A 79 -6.96 -9.17 -25.41
C ASP A 79 -6.31 -8.80 -24.06
N GLY A 80 -6.95 -9.10 -22.93
CA GLY A 80 -6.45 -8.81 -21.58
C GLY A 80 -6.49 -7.34 -21.18
N GLN A 81 -7.07 -6.46 -22.01
CA GLN A 81 -7.13 -5.02 -21.74
C GLN A 81 -7.91 -4.69 -20.47
N LEU A 82 -9.02 -5.41 -20.24
CA LEU A 82 -9.83 -5.23 -19.04
C LEU A 82 -9.04 -5.58 -17.77
N GLU A 83 -8.28 -6.67 -17.82
CA GLU A 83 -7.43 -7.10 -16.70
C GLU A 83 -6.35 -6.07 -16.41
N GLN A 84 -5.63 -5.60 -17.43
CA GLN A 84 -4.60 -4.57 -17.27
C GLN A 84 -5.18 -3.28 -16.70
N LEU A 85 -6.35 -2.85 -17.18
CA LEU A 85 -7.00 -1.64 -16.70
C LEU A 85 -7.46 -1.83 -15.25
N TRP A 86 -8.04 -2.97 -14.91
CA TRP A 86 -8.42 -3.33 -13.54
C TRP A 86 -7.21 -3.32 -12.60
N GLU A 87 -6.10 -3.97 -12.96
CA GLU A 87 -4.86 -3.98 -12.16
C GLU A 87 -4.33 -2.57 -11.95
N SER A 88 -4.38 -1.73 -12.98
CA SER A 88 -3.87 -0.36 -12.91
C SER A 88 -4.56 0.50 -11.85
N PHE A 89 -5.84 0.25 -11.52
CA PHE A 89 -6.50 0.98 -10.42
C PHE A 89 -5.81 0.74 -9.07
N PHE A 90 -5.35 -0.49 -8.80
CA PHE A 90 -4.67 -0.83 -7.55
C PHE A 90 -3.19 -0.40 -7.56
N LEU A 91 -2.56 -0.42 -8.73
CA LEU A 91 -1.13 -0.14 -8.90
C LEU A 91 -0.83 1.35 -9.08
N ASP A 92 -1.78 2.15 -9.57
CA ASP A 92 -1.56 3.58 -9.88
C ASP A 92 -2.25 4.51 -8.87
N GLY A 93 -3.27 4.05 -8.13
CA GLY A 93 -4.03 4.89 -7.19
C GLY A 93 -3.38 5.10 -5.81
N PRO A 94 -4.11 5.61 -4.81
CA PRO A 94 -3.63 5.68 -3.42
C PRO A 94 -3.26 4.28 -2.86
N PRO A 95 -1.97 4.02 -2.54
CA PRO A 95 -1.49 2.72 -2.11
C PRO A 95 -2.08 2.27 -0.78
N ASP A 96 -2.36 3.18 0.16
CA ASP A 96 -2.96 2.86 1.46
C ASP A 96 -4.37 2.25 1.32
N GLN A 97 -5.22 2.87 0.51
CA GLN A 97 -6.58 2.41 0.22
C GLN A 97 -6.58 1.17 -0.67
N ALA A 98 -5.73 1.12 -1.69
CA ALA A 98 -5.60 -0.05 -2.55
C ALA A 98 -5.20 -1.29 -1.75
N PHE A 99 -4.19 -1.15 -0.88
CA PHE A 99 -3.75 -2.22 0.00
C PHE A 99 -4.87 -2.65 0.96
N LEU A 100 -5.53 -1.73 1.65
CA LEU A 100 -6.59 -2.07 2.60
C LEU A 100 -7.78 -2.77 1.95
N VAL A 101 -8.21 -2.33 0.76
CA VAL A 101 -9.31 -2.98 0.04
C VAL A 101 -8.91 -4.39 -0.41
N LEU A 102 -7.67 -4.61 -0.86
CA LEU A 102 -7.18 -5.95 -1.20
C LEU A 102 -7.17 -6.86 0.04
N MET A 103 -6.70 -6.36 1.18
CA MET A 103 -6.67 -7.11 2.43
C MET A 103 -8.07 -7.47 2.93
N GLU A 104 -9.01 -6.52 2.89
CA GLU A 104 -10.43 -6.72 3.24
C GLU A 104 -11.07 -7.79 2.32
N ALA A 105 -10.77 -7.72 1.02
CA ALA A 105 -11.28 -8.67 0.03
C ALA A 105 -10.74 -10.09 0.22
N ILE A 106 -9.45 -10.22 0.56
CA ILE A 106 -8.81 -11.50 0.82
C ILE A 106 -9.38 -12.14 2.09
N GLU A 107 -9.52 -11.35 3.16
CA GLU A 107 -10.08 -11.80 4.44
C GLU A 107 -11.54 -12.24 4.34
N SER A 108 -12.32 -11.56 3.49
CA SER A 108 -13.73 -11.89 3.27
C SER A 108 -13.94 -13.04 2.28
N THR A 109 -12.90 -13.50 1.59
CA THR A 109 -13.01 -14.61 0.64
C THR A 109 -12.85 -15.95 1.35
N ALA A 110 -13.91 -16.75 1.36
CA ALA A 110 -13.90 -18.07 1.97
C ALA A 110 -13.20 -19.11 1.08
N GLY A 111 -12.06 -19.61 1.54
CA GLY A 111 -11.34 -20.73 0.94
C GLY A 111 -10.63 -20.43 -0.39
N PRO A 112 -9.88 -21.42 -0.92
CA PRO A 112 -9.16 -21.29 -2.19
C PRO A 112 -10.13 -20.99 -3.34
N SER A 113 -9.89 -19.91 -4.07
CA SER A 113 -10.70 -19.51 -5.22
C SER A 113 -9.87 -18.76 -6.25
N PHE A 114 -10.37 -18.71 -7.48
CA PHE A 114 -9.78 -17.89 -8.55
C PHE A 114 -9.59 -16.44 -8.09
N ARG A 115 -10.61 -15.86 -7.45
CA ARG A 115 -10.59 -14.48 -6.95
C ARG A 115 -9.48 -14.29 -5.93
N LEU A 116 -9.39 -15.19 -4.94
CA LEU A 116 -8.34 -15.14 -3.91
C LEU A 116 -6.95 -15.18 -4.53
N MET A 117 -6.70 -16.15 -5.42
CA MET A 117 -5.42 -16.30 -6.11
C MET A 117 -5.09 -15.07 -6.97
N LYS A 118 -6.07 -14.51 -7.67
CA LYS A 118 -5.88 -13.32 -8.51
C LYS A 118 -5.54 -12.08 -7.66
N MET A 119 -6.20 -11.90 -6.52
CA MET A 119 -5.87 -10.82 -5.57
C MET A 119 -4.49 -11.00 -4.93
N ALA A 120 -4.11 -12.24 -4.60
CA ALA A 120 -2.78 -12.54 -4.08
C ALA A 120 -1.67 -12.23 -5.10
N ARG A 121 -1.87 -12.59 -6.38
CA ARG A 121 -0.93 -12.23 -7.46
C ARG A 121 -0.84 -10.72 -7.68
N LEU A 122 -1.97 -10.02 -7.61
CA LEU A 122 -1.97 -8.56 -7.67
C LEU A 122 -1.18 -7.94 -6.50
N LEU A 123 -1.29 -8.50 -5.29
CA LEU A 123 -0.47 -8.06 -4.16
C LEU A 123 1.02 -8.36 -4.37
N GLU A 124 1.38 -9.48 -4.98
CA GLU A 124 2.77 -9.76 -5.36
C GLU A 124 3.30 -8.71 -6.37
N ILE A 125 2.49 -8.33 -7.37
CA ILE A 125 2.85 -7.26 -8.29
C ILE A 125 2.94 -5.92 -7.56
N PHE A 126 2.02 -5.63 -6.64
CA PHE A 126 2.01 -4.42 -5.81
C PHE A 126 3.31 -4.29 -5.02
N LEU A 127 3.74 -5.38 -4.36
CA LEU A 127 5.02 -5.45 -3.66
C LEU A 127 6.20 -5.24 -4.61
N SER A 128 6.23 -5.91 -5.76
CA SER A 128 7.34 -5.78 -6.72
C SER A 128 7.50 -4.38 -7.31
N LYS A 129 6.42 -3.58 -7.32
CA LYS A 129 6.42 -2.19 -7.80
C LYS A 129 6.81 -1.16 -6.74
N GLY A 130 7.27 -1.57 -5.56
CA GLY A 130 7.66 -0.61 -4.50
C GLY A 130 6.48 0.12 -3.86
N ARG A 131 5.28 -0.44 -3.98
CA ARG A 131 4.06 0.25 -3.53
C ARG A 131 3.92 0.25 -2.02
N MET A 132 4.66 -0.61 -1.31
CA MET A 132 4.70 -0.62 0.14
C MET A 132 5.55 0.54 0.67
N ALA A 133 6.63 0.91 -0.03
CA ALA A 133 7.40 2.12 0.22
C ALA A 133 6.54 3.36 -0.02
N ALA A 134 5.81 3.42 -1.15
CA ALA A 134 4.89 4.53 -1.44
C ALA A 134 3.81 4.69 -0.37
N LEU A 135 3.27 3.58 0.13
CA LEU A 135 2.32 3.56 1.25
C LEU A 135 2.93 4.15 2.53
N MET A 136 4.14 3.72 2.89
CA MET A 136 4.85 4.27 4.06
C MET A 136 5.20 5.75 3.89
N GLU A 137 5.63 6.15 2.69
CA GLU A 137 5.93 7.53 2.33
C GLU A 137 4.71 8.45 2.52
N GLU A 138 3.53 8.02 2.09
CA GLU A 138 2.29 8.79 2.31
C GLU A 138 1.97 8.98 3.78
N GLN A 139 2.22 7.96 4.62
CA GLN A 139 2.06 8.07 6.07
C GLN A 139 3.11 8.98 6.72
N CYS A 140 4.22 9.25 6.04
CA CYS A 140 5.26 10.15 6.51
C CYS A 140 4.99 11.62 6.19
N ARG A 141 4.11 11.93 5.22
CA ARG A 141 3.78 13.31 4.84
C ARG A 141 2.93 14.00 5.92
N PRO A 142 2.94 15.36 5.98
CA PRO A 142 2.01 16.11 6.82
C PRO A 142 0.60 15.82 6.33
N GLN A 143 -0.20 15.14 7.14
CA GLN A 143 -1.57 14.89 6.75
C GLN A 143 -2.39 16.17 6.91
N THR A 144 -2.99 16.64 5.80
CA THR A 144 -3.88 17.80 5.76
C THR A 144 -5.14 17.61 6.61
N LYS A 145 -5.48 16.34 6.92
CA LYS A 145 -6.55 15.94 7.83
C LYS A 145 -5.95 15.06 8.93
N PRO A 146 -6.42 15.14 10.18
CA PRO A 146 -5.97 14.24 11.23
C PRO A 146 -6.32 12.80 10.82
N SER A 147 -5.28 12.01 10.51
CA SER A 147 -5.44 10.58 10.28
C SER A 147 -6.05 9.96 11.53
N PHE A 148 -7.17 9.26 11.39
CA PHE A 148 -7.79 8.56 12.51
C PHE A 148 -6.77 7.55 13.06
N PRO A 149 -6.40 7.59 14.35
CA PRO A 149 -5.39 6.67 14.91
C PRO A 149 -5.71 5.19 14.65
N LEU A 150 -7.01 4.85 14.62
CA LEU A 150 -7.51 3.52 14.27
C LEU A 150 -7.18 3.09 12.83
N PHE A 151 -7.19 4.02 11.88
CA PHE A 151 -6.81 3.75 10.50
C PHE A 151 -5.34 3.35 10.41
N GLN A 152 -4.44 4.12 11.03
CA GLN A 152 -3.01 3.81 11.05
C GLN A 152 -2.70 2.49 11.77
N GLU A 153 -3.38 2.19 12.87
CA GLU A 153 -3.24 0.89 13.56
C GLU A 153 -3.73 -0.29 12.70
N THR A 154 -4.83 -0.10 11.97
CA THR A 154 -5.35 -1.12 11.04
C THR A 154 -4.34 -1.35 9.92
N LEU A 155 -3.87 -0.28 9.29
CA LEU A 155 -2.88 -0.33 8.23
C LEU A 155 -1.58 -1.00 8.70
N LEU A 156 -1.03 -0.58 9.83
CA LEU A 156 0.14 -1.18 10.46
C LEU A 156 -0.06 -2.69 10.73
N SER A 157 -1.24 -3.08 11.20
CA SER A 157 -1.58 -4.50 11.44
C SER A 157 -1.63 -5.30 10.15
N LYS A 158 -2.20 -4.75 9.08
CA LYS A 158 -2.28 -5.41 7.78
C LYS A 158 -0.91 -5.53 7.11
N VAL A 159 -0.08 -4.48 7.14
CA VAL A 159 1.28 -4.51 6.58
C VAL A 159 2.09 -5.61 7.25
N VAL A 160 2.18 -5.57 8.58
CA VAL A 160 3.06 -6.50 9.32
C VAL A 160 2.50 -7.92 9.37
N GLY A 161 1.18 -8.09 9.39
CA GLY A 161 0.50 -9.39 9.39
C GLY A 161 0.25 -10.01 8.01
N LEU A 162 0.74 -9.39 6.92
CA LEU A 162 0.49 -9.85 5.56
C LEU A 162 0.90 -11.33 5.32
N PRO A 163 2.11 -11.78 5.74
CA PRO A 163 2.52 -13.17 5.57
C PRO A 163 1.58 -14.17 6.25
N ASP A 164 1.16 -13.87 7.47
CA ASP A 164 0.31 -14.75 8.27
C ASP A 164 -1.09 -14.82 7.66
N LEU A 165 -1.64 -13.69 7.20
CA LEU A 165 -2.93 -13.66 6.52
C LEU A 165 -2.91 -14.54 5.27
N LEU A 166 -1.95 -14.29 4.37
CA LEU A 166 -1.89 -14.99 3.09
C LEU A 166 -1.53 -16.46 3.25
N GLY A 167 -0.66 -16.80 4.20
CA GLY A 167 -0.38 -18.18 4.58
C GLY A 167 -1.63 -18.91 5.05
N ASN A 168 -2.49 -18.26 5.83
CA ASN A 168 -3.75 -18.85 6.30
C ASN A 168 -4.80 -18.98 5.19
N CYS A 169 -4.92 -17.98 4.31
CA CYS A 169 -5.90 -17.96 3.23
C CYS A 169 -5.53 -18.90 2.06
N LEU A 170 -4.25 -18.91 1.64
CA LEU A 170 -3.78 -19.67 0.48
C LEU A 170 -3.25 -21.06 0.84
N GLN A 171 -2.85 -21.29 2.09
CA GLN A 171 -2.34 -22.56 2.59
C GLN A 171 -1.20 -23.12 1.72
N GLN A 172 -1.44 -24.22 0.99
CA GLN A 172 -0.44 -24.87 0.14
C GLN A 172 -0.14 -24.10 -1.15
N ASP A 173 -1.06 -23.25 -1.60
CA ASP A 173 -0.92 -22.46 -2.83
C ASP A 173 -0.32 -21.06 -2.57
N ASN A 174 0.31 -20.86 -1.40
CA ASN A 174 0.88 -19.57 -1.05
C ASN A 174 2.04 -19.18 -1.98
N LEU A 175 2.14 -17.90 -2.30
CA LEU A 175 3.21 -17.39 -3.16
C LEU A 175 4.49 -17.19 -2.35
N THR A 176 5.63 -17.45 -2.98
CA THR A 176 6.93 -17.45 -2.29
C THR A 176 7.26 -16.10 -1.66
N GLN A 177 6.85 -14.99 -2.28
CA GLN A 177 7.05 -13.65 -1.76
C GLN A 177 6.41 -13.41 -0.40
N PHE A 178 5.32 -14.13 -0.08
CA PHE A 178 4.59 -13.96 1.18
C PHE A 178 5.09 -14.86 2.30
N PHE A 179 6.10 -15.70 2.06
CA PHE A 179 6.77 -16.37 3.17
C PHE A 179 7.51 -15.34 4.04
N PRO A 180 7.47 -15.46 5.37
CA PRO A 180 8.16 -14.54 6.27
C PRO A 180 9.63 -14.30 5.90
N GLN A 181 10.32 -15.34 5.44
CA GLN A 181 11.74 -15.30 5.05
C GLN A 181 12.00 -14.42 3.82
N ASN A 182 10.99 -14.18 2.98
CA ASN A 182 11.09 -13.35 1.78
C ASN A 182 10.42 -11.99 1.98
N TYR A 183 9.28 -11.96 2.68
CA TYR A 183 8.51 -10.75 2.90
C TYR A 183 9.21 -9.74 3.82
N PHE A 184 9.75 -10.16 4.97
CA PHE A 184 10.34 -9.21 5.91
C PHE A 184 11.66 -8.58 5.41
N PRO A 185 12.53 -9.29 4.68
CA PRO A 185 13.65 -8.65 3.99
C PRO A 185 13.19 -7.65 2.92
N LEU A 186 12.18 -7.99 2.12
CA LEU A 186 11.58 -7.07 1.15
C LEU A 186 11.02 -5.82 1.86
N LEU A 187 10.25 -6.00 2.93
CA LEU A 187 9.72 -4.89 3.73
C LEU A 187 10.85 -4.01 4.28
N GLY A 188 12.01 -4.61 4.64
CA GLY A 188 13.21 -3.86 5.00
C GLY A 188 13.73 -2.97 3.87
N GLN A 189 13.73 -3.45 2.62
CA GLN A 189 14.09 -2.64 1.44
C GLN A 189 13.07 -1.51 1.23
N GLU A 190 11.78 -1.81 1.32
CA GLU A 190 10.69 -0.83 1.18
C GLU A 190 10.77 0.25 2.26
N VAL A 191 11.16 -0.10 3.49
CA VAL A 191 11.43 0.85 4.57
C VAL A 191 12.57 1.80 4.18
N VAL A 192 13.66 1.29 3.61
CA VAL A 192 14.77 2.15 3.16
C VAL A 192 14.31 3.11 2.05
N GLU A 193 13.55 2.63 1.07
CA GLU A 193 13.00 3.49 0.01
C GLU A 193 12.06 4.57 0.58
N ALA A 194 11.20 4.23 1.53
CA ALA A 194 10.37 5.23 2.22
C ALA A 194 11.20 6.27 2.98
N LEU A 195 12.30 5.85 3.62
CA LEU A 195 13.22 6.77 4.30
C LEU A 195 13.99 7.66 3.32
N LYS A 196 14.32 7.17 2.12
CA LYS A 196 14.91 8.01 1.05
C LYS A 196 13.94 9.12 0.64
N ALA A 197 12.66 8.80 0.48
CA ALA A 197 11.63 9.79 0.18
C ALA A 197 11.50 10.84 1.30
N VAL A 198 11.53 10.40 2.58
CA VAL A 198 11.57 11.31 3.74
C VAL A 198 12.77 12.26 3.70
N VAL A 199 13.96 11.74 3.41
CA VAL A 199 15.16 12.56 3.26
C VAL A 199 15.00 13.59 2.13
N ASN A 200 14.42 13.18 1.00
CA ASN A 200 14.14 14.08 -0.12
C ASN A 200 13.14 15.19 0.26
N PHE A 201 12.09 14.87 1.04
CA PHE A 201 11.14 15.87 1.55
C PHE A 201 11.83 16.89 2.46
N LEU A 202 12.67 16.42 3.39
CA LEU A 202 13.41 17.29 4.28
C LEU A 202 14.40 18.20 3.53
N GLN A 203 15.05 17.69 2.48
CA GLN A 203 15.89 18.50 1.59
C GLN A 203 15.07 19.55 0.83
N GLY A 204 13.82 19.22 0.47
CA GLY A 204 12.85 20.13 -0.13
C GLY A 204 12.19 21.10 0.86
N GLY A 205 12.52 21.06 2.15
CA GLY A 205 11.94 21.93 3.18
C GLY A 205 10.51 21.58 3.58
N LEU A 206 10.05 20.36 3.27
CA LEU A 206 8.74 19.86 3.67
C LEU A 206 8.82 19.20 5.06
N ASP A 207 7.84 19.45 5.91
CA ASP A 207 7.68 18.72 7.16
C ASP A 207 7.34 17.25 6.89
N CYS A 208 7.80 16.34 7.73
CA CYS A 208 7.48 14.91 7.64
C CYS A 208 7.73 14.19 8.98
N SER A 209 7.14 13.00 9.15
CA SER A 209 7.28 12.16 10.34
C SER A 209 7.69 10.75 9.97
N VAL A 210 8.65 10.15 10.69
CA VAL A 210 9.04 8.74 10.53
C VAL A 210 8.27 7.80 11.47
N SER A 211 7.26 8.31 12.18
CA SER A 211 6.57 7.58 13.24
C SER A 211 5.89 6.30 12.75
N PHE A 212 5.30 6.32 11.56
CA PHE A 212 4.67 5.13 10.97
C PHE A 212 5.73 4.05 10.67
N VAL A 213 6.85 4.42 10.05
CA VAL A 213 7.97 3.51 9.76
C VAL A 213 8.57 2.94 11.05
N SER A 214 8.70 3.77 12.09
CA SER A 214 9.18 3.36 13.41
C SER A 214 8.25 2.33 14.06
N ARG A 215 6.93 2.50 13.89
CA ARG A 215 5.91 1.54 14.36
C ARG A 215 5.93 0.23 13.58
N VAL A 216 6.14 0.28 12.26
CA VAL A 216 6.35 -0.93 11.42
C VAL A 216 7.55 -1.69 11.94
N LEU A 217 8.70 -1.03 12.09
CA LEU A 217 9.91 -1.63 12.60
C LEU A 217 9.71 -2.28 13.97
N GLY A 218 9.11 -1.53 14.91
CA GLY A 218 8.83 -2.02 16.24
C GLY A 218 7.92 -3.25 16.26
N LYS A 219 6.84 -3.24 15.46
CA LYS A 219 5.88 -4.34 15.41
C LYS A 219 6.47 -5.61 14.79
N VAL A 220 7.27 -5.47 13.72
CA VAL A 220 8.00 -6.60 13.11
C VAL A 220 8.98 -7.22 14.12
N CYS A 221 9.67 -6.39 14.90
CA CYS A 221 10.61 -6.88 15.92
C CYS A 221 9.89 -7.62 17.06
N ILE A 222 8.75 -7.11 17.54
CA ILE A 222 7.92 -7.81 18.55
C ILE A 222 7.44 -9.17 18.04
N GLN A 223 7.11 -9.29 16.75
CA GLN A 223 6.72 -10.56 16.13
C GLN A 223 7.87 -11.56 15.94
N GLY A 224 9.08 -11.25 16.41
CA GLY A 224 10.23 -12.13 16.33
C GLY A 224 10.92 -12.15 14.96
N ARG A 225 10.56 -11.21 14.06
CA ARG A 225 11.08 -11.11 12.68
C ARG A 225 12.21 -10.09 12.54
N LYS A 226 12.85 -9.78 13.67
CA LYS A 226 13.92 -8.78 13.78
C LYS A 226 15.12 -9.12 12.90
N LYS A 227 15.49 -10.40 12.76
CA LYS A 227 16.66 -10.82 11.98
C LYS A 227 16.46 -10.56 10.50
N GLU A 228 15.28 -10.89 9.99
CA GLU A 228 14.92 -10.76 8.59
C GLU A 228 14.87 -9.30 8.15
N ILE A 229 14.22 -8.43 8.93
CA ILE A 229 14.10 -7.00 8.58
C ILE A 229 15.41 -6.23 8.84
N LEU A 230 16.03 -6.41 10.02
CA LEU A 230 17.23 -5.65 10.39
C LEU A 230 18.48 -6.11 9.65
N GLY A 231 18.54 -7.38 9.23
CA GLY A 231 19.61 -7.90 8.40
C GLY A 231 19.73 -7.17 7.05
N VAL A 232 18.64 -6.58 6.56
CA VAL A 232 18.64 -5.71 5.37
C VAL A 232 18.80 -4.25 5.76
N LEU A 233 18.05 -3.79 6.77
CA LEU A 233 17.98 -2.38 7.13
C LEU A 233 19.32 -1.84 7.66
N VAL A 234 19.98 -2.56 8.57
CA VAL A 234 21.19 -2.05 9.26
C VAL A 234 22.37 -1.82 8.30
N PRO A 235 22.73 -2.75 7.40
CA PRO A 235 23.81 -2.51 6.44
C PRO A 235 23.54 -1.31 5.53
N GLN A 236 22.30 -1.19 5.03
CA GLN A 236 21.93 -0.08 4.14
C GLN A 236 21.96 1.27 4.86
N LEU A 237 21.40 1.35 6.07
CA LEU A 237 21.44 2.58 6.87
C LEU A 237 22.87 2.96 7.25
N THR A 238 23.74 1.98 7.50
CA THR A 238 25.16 2.24 7.80
C THR A 238 25.83 2.95 6.62
N VAL A 239 25.65 2.46 5.39
CA VAL A 239 26.19 3.12 4.19
C VAL A 239 25.61 4.53 4.01
N LEU A 240 24.29 4.68 4.16
CA LEU A 240 23.62 5.97 3.97
C LEU A 240 23.99 7.03 5.02
N THR A 241 24.39 6.61 6.22
CA THR A 241 24.72 7.50 7.34
C THR A 241 26.19 7.89 7.43
N GLN A 242 27.09 7.23 6.68
CA GLN A 242 28.54 7.47 6.76
C GLN A 242 28.92 8.95 6.59
N ASP A 243 28.33 9.63 5.61
CA ASP A 243 28.68 11.02 5.27
C ASP A 243 27.49 11.98 5.24
N SER A 244 26.36 11.60 5.86
CA SER A 244 25.16 12.43 5.85
C SER A 244 24.55 12.64 7.23
N CYS A 245 24.72 13.85 7.76
CA CYS A 245 24.07 14.30 8.99
C CYS A 245 22.54 14.21 8.91
N LEU A 246 21.97 14.40 7.72
CA LEU A 246 20.53 14.28 7.51
C LEU A 246 20.07 12.82 7.65
N TRP A 247 20.78 11.88 7.04
CA TRP A 247 20.52 10.45 7.23
C TRP A 247 20.71 10.02 8.68
N GLN A 248 21.75 10.52 9.37
CA GLN A 248 21.96 10.25 10.80
C GLN A 248 20.77 10.74 11.63
N ARG A 249 20.29 11.96 11.38
CA ARG A 249 19.12 12.52 12.06
C ARG A 249 17.85 11.70 11.79
N VAL A 250 17.61 11.29 10.55
CA VAL A 250 16.46 10.45 10.18
C VAL A 250 16.55 9.08 10.87
N CYS A 251 17.72 8.45 10.89
CA CYS A 251 17.93 7.19 11.61
C CYS A 251 17.74 7.32 13.11
N TRP A 252 18.20 8.43 13.71
CA TRP A 252 17.96 8.70 15.12
C TRP A 252 16.46 8.85 15.42
N ARG A 253 15.73 9.64 14.62
CA ARG A 253 14.28 9.79 14.76
C ARG A 253 13.53 8.46 14.55
N LEU A 254 14.00 7.60 13.65
CA LEU A 254 13.43 6.28 13.41
C LEU A 254 13.49 5.40 14.67
N VAL A 255 14.61 5.43 15.39
CA VAL A 255 14.76 4.65 16.63
C VAL A 255 14.06 5.32 17.81
N GLU A 256 14.12 6.65 17.91
CA GLU A 256 13.48 7.43 18.98
C GLU A 256 11.95 7.30 18.96
N GLN A 257 11.34 7.22 17.77
CA GLN A 257 9.88 7.12 17.62
C GLN A 257 9.36 5.68 17.64
N VAL A 258 10.21 4.69 17.96
CA VAL A 258 9.76 3.32 18.22
C VAL A 258 8.88 3.34 19.48
N PRO A 259 7.68 2.73 19.46
CA PRO A 259 6.84 2.64 20.66
C PRO A 259 7.56 1.93 21.81
N ASP A 260 7.42 2.42 23.04
CA ASP A 260 8.12 1.91 24.23
C ASP A 260 8.10 0.37 24.35
N ARG A 261 6.94 -0.24 24.12
CA ARG A 261 6.74 -1.71 24.14
C ARG A 261 7.61 -2.50 23.15
N ALA A 262 8.16 -1.84 22.13
CA ALA A 262 8.96 -2.43 21.07
C ALA A 262 10.45 -2.07 21.15
N VAL A 263 10.83 -1.10 22.00
CA VAL A 263 12.19 -0.56 22.06
C VAL A 263 13.21 -1.67 22.36
N GLU A 264 12.93 -2.52 23.35
CA GLU A 264 13.83 -3.64 23.69
C GLU A 264 14.07 -4.58 22.51
N ALA A 265 13.00 -4.97 21.81
CA ALA A 265 13.09 -5.89 20.67
C ALA A 265 13.89 -5.28 19.51
N VAL A 266 13.69 -3.99 19.23
CA VAL A 266 14.43 -3.24 18.20
C VAL A 266 15.89 -3.10 18.59
N LEU A 267 16.20 -2.61 19.80
CA LEU A 267 17.58 -2.41 20.24
C LEU A 267 18.37 -3.71 20.27
N THR A 268 17.76 -4.79 20.79
CA THR A 268 18.38 -6.12 20.78
C THR A 268 18.68 -6.57 19.35
N GLY A 269 17.73 -6.39 18.43
CA GLY A 269 17.93 -6.71 17.02
C GLY A 269 19.02 -5.86 16.35
N LEU A 270 19.10 -4.57 16.66
CA LEU A 270 20.13 -3.67 16.13
C LEU A 270 21.52 -4.09 16.60
N VAL A 271 21.67 -4.45 17.88
CA VAL A 271 22.94 -4.97 18.42
C VAL A 271 23.32 -6.30 17.79
N GLU A 272 22.36 -7.19 17.54
CA GLU A 272 22.60 -8.46 16.83
C GLU A 272 23.01 -8.27 15.37
N ALA A 273 22.48 -7.24 14.70
CA ALA A 273 22.70 -6.96 13.29
C ALA A 273 23.88 -6.00 13.02
N ALA A 274 24.40 -5.32 14.04
CA ALA A 274 25.53 -4.43 13.90
C ALA A 274 26.79 -5.20 13.44
N PRO A 275 27.55 -4.68 12.46
CA PRO A 275 28.82 -5.27 12.08
C PRO A 275 29.74 -5.30 13.30
N ARG A 276 30.31 -6.47 13.58
CA ARG A 276 31.31 -6.67 14.63
C ARG A 276 32.67 -6.15 14.20
#